data_AF-A0A352JF06-F1
#
_entry.id   AF-A0A352JF06-F1
#
_cell.length_a   1.000
_cell.length_b   1.000
_cell.length_c   1.000
_cell.angle_alpha   90.00
_cell.angle_beta   90.00
_cell.angle_gamma   90.00
#
_symmetry.space_group_name_H-M   'P 1'
#
loop_
_entity.id
_entity.type
_entity.pdbx_description
1 polymer ?
#
loop_
_entity_poly.entity_id
_entity_poly.type
_entity_poly.pdbx_seq_one_letter_code
_entity_poly.pdbx_strand_id
1 'polypeptide(L)' 'MGITTSSFEGGTNTETFLFFVREILVPALWKGAVVVMDNLNVHTNQLVIEVIESVGAKVLFLPTYSPEL' A
#
# COMPACT_ATOMS: atom_id res chain seq x y z
N MET A 1 11.95 2.90 12.89
CA MET A 1 10.64 3.21 12.29
C MET A 1 10.92 4.18 11.15
N GLY A 2 10.90 3.70 9.90
CA GLY A 2 11.10 4.55 8.72
C GLY A 2 9.75 5.02 8.21
N ILE A 3 9.67 6.27 7.76
CA ILE A 3 8.48 6.83 7.11
C ILE A 3 8.88 7.09 5.65
N THR A 4 8.13 6.51 4.72
CA THR A 4 8.30 6.73 3.28
C THR A 4 7.13 7.59 2.80
N THR A 5 7.42 8.70 2.10
CA THR A 5 6.40 9.60 1.53
C THR A 5 6.72 9.86 0.07
N SER A 6 5.72 9.92 -0.79
CA SER A 6 5.86 10.35 -2.19
C SER A 6 4.64 11.17 -2.61
N SER A 7 4.86 12.20 -3.41
CA SER A 7 3.81 13.07 -3.96
C SER A 7 3.81 13.00 -5.47
N PHE A 8 2.64 12.80 -6.07
CA PHE A 8 2.45 12.74 -7.53
C PHE A 8 1.53 13.89 -7.96
N GLU A 9 1.81 14.49 -9.12
CA GLU A 9 0.97 15.54 -9.69
C GLU A 9 -0.25 14.91 -10.38
N GLY A 10 -1.46 15.25 -9.93
CA GLY A 10 -2.73 14.69 -10.42
C GLY A 10 -3.38 13.65 -9.48
N GLY A 11 -4.43 12.98 -9.96
CA GLY A 11 -5.10 11.92 -9.20
C GLY A 11 -4.30 10.62 -9.23
N THR A 12 -4.21 9.92 -8.11
CA THR A 12 -3.59 8.60 -8.04
C THR A 12 -4.43 7.59 -8.82
N ASN A 13 -3.90 7.08 -9.93
CA ASN A 13 -4.43 5.91 -10.61
C ASN A 13 -3.65 4.65 -10.17
N THR A 14 -4.15 3.47 -10.56
CA THR A 14 -3.53 2.19 -10.17
C THR A 14 -2.07 2.07 -10.61
N GLU A 15 -1.71 2.61 -11.78
CA GLU A 15 -0.35 2.51 -12.32
C GLU A 15 0.66 3.33 -11.50
N THR A 16 0.32 4.59 -11.21
CA THR A 16 1.17 5.46 -10.36
C THR A 16 1.32 4.88 -8.96
N PHE A 17 0.25 4.32 -8.40
CA PHE A 17 0.32 3.67 -7.09
C PHE A 17 1.18 2.41 -7.12
N LEU A 18 1.04 1.58 -8.15
CA LEU A 18 1.85 0.38 -8.31
C LEU A 18 3.34 0.71 -8.47
N PHE A 19 3.68 1.79 -9.16
CA PHE A 19 5.06 2.30 -9.25
C PHE A 19 5.58 2.66 -7.85
N PHE A 20 4.84 3.43 -7.07
CA PHE A 20 5.21 3.75 -5.69
C PHE A 20 5.45 2.48 -4.85
N VAL A 21 4.56 1.50 -4.97
CA VAL A 21 4.66 0.24 -4.23
C VAL A 21 5.95 -0.49 -4.59
N ARG A 22 6.25 -0.63 -5.88
CA ARG A 22 7.43 -1.38 -6.36
C ARG A 22 8.74 -0.67 -6.05
N GLU A 23 8.82 0.61 -6.34
CA GLU A 23 10.09 1.34 -6.35
C GLU A 23 10.44 1.96 -5.00
N ILE A 24 9.42 2.24 -4.16
CA ILE A 24 9.62 2.99 -2.93
C ILE A 24 9.20 2.18 -1.70
N LEU A 25 8.01 1.58 -1.70
CA LEU A 25 7.51 0.85 -0.53
C LEU A 25 8.24 -0.48 -0.33
N VAL A 26 8.21 -1.36 -1.33
CA VAL A 26 8.77 -2.72 -1.25
C VAL A 26 10.25 -2.74 -0.82
N PRO A 27 11.13 -1.87 -1.34
CA PRO A 27 12.53 -1.83 -0.90
C PRO A 27 12.72 -1.50 0.58
N ALA A 28 11.72 -0.87 1.21
CA ALA A 28 11.73 -0.54 2.63
C ALA A 28 11.12 -1.64 3.53
N LEU A 29 10.54 -2.69 2.95
CA LEU A 29 9.89 -3.78 3.69
C LEU A 29 10.87 -4.91 4.05
N TRP A 30 10.51 -5.66 5.08
CA TRP A 30 11.20 -6.87 5.51
C TRP A 30 10.18 -8.00 5.69
N LYS A 31 10.68 -9.25 5.74
CA LYS A 31 9.83 -10.41 6.02
C LYS A 31 9.13 -10.24 7.37
N GLY A 32 7.81 -10.34 7.36
CA GLY A 32 6.95 -10.14 8.53
C GLY A 32 6.54 -8.69 8.79
N ALA A 33 6.96 -7.72 7.96
CA ALA A 33 6.41 -6.37 7.99
C ALA A 33 4.90 -6.38 7.72
N VAL A 34 4.19 -5.39 8.25
CA VAL A 34 2.75 -5.21 8.03
C VAL A 34 2.53 -3.87 7.36
N VAL A 35 1.87 -3.87 6.21
CA VAL A 35 1.42 -2.68 5.50
C VAL A 35 -0.07 -2.51 5.77
N VAL A 36 -0.44 -1.38 6.37
CA VAL A 36 -1.85 -1.04 6.64
C VAL A 36 -2.32 -0.05 5.59
N MET A 37 -3.42 -0.36 4.90
CA MET A 37 -4.01 0.48 3.85
C MET A 37 -5.49 0.74 4.12
N ASP A 38 -6.03 1.84 3.60
CA ASP A 38 -7.49 2.05 3.55
C ASP A 38 -8.13 1.26 2.38
N ASN A 39 -9.45 1.40 2.18
CA ASN A 39 -10.22 0.62 1.20
C ASN A 39 -10.36 1.30 -0.19
N LEU A 40 -9.47 2.22 -0.56
CA LEU A 40 -9.48 2.77 -1.92
C LEU A 40 -9.26 1.68 -2.97
N ASN A 41 -9.92 1.78 -4.13
CA ASN A 41 -9.84 0.79 -5.22
C ASN A 41 -8.41 0.49 -5.68
N VAL A 42 -7.50 1.47 -5.58
CA VAL A 42 -6.08 1.30 -5.92
C VAL A 42 -5.34 0.46 -4.87
N HIS A 43 -5.74 0.52 -3.60
CA HIS A 43 -5.14 -0.24 -2.50
C HIS A 43 -5.63 -1.68 -2.44
N THR A 44 -6.90 -1.91 -2.81
CA THR A 44 -7.51 -3.25 -2.90
C THR A 44 -7.19 -3.96 -4.21
N ASN A 45 -6.35 -3.37 -5.06
CA ASN A 45 -5.92 -3.98 -6.30
C ASN A 45 -5.06 -5.23 -6.03
N GLN A 46 -5.43 -6.36 -6.65
CA GLN A 46 -4.77 -7.63 -6.42
C GLN A 46 -3.26 -7.60 -6.71
N LEU A 47 -2.84 -6.90 -7.77
CA LEU A 47 -1.43 -6.82 -8.15
C LEU A 47 -0.61 -6.00 -7.14
N VAL A 48 -1.20 -4.98 -6.53
CA VAL A 48 -0.58 -4.22 -5.44
C VAL A 48 -0.32 -5.13 -4.24
N ILE A 49 -1.33 -5.92 -3.84
CA ILE A 49 -1.23 -6.83 -2.70
C ILE A 49 -0.13 -7.86 -2.95
N GLU A 50 -0.14 -8.50 -4.13
CA GLU A 50 0.86 -9.51 -4.51
C GLU A 50 2.29 -8.96 -4.48
N VAL A 51 2.49 -7.73 -4.97
CA VAL A 51 3.81 -7.10 -4.95
C VAL A 51 4.29 -6.86 -3.52
N ILE A 52 3.42 -6.40 -2.62
CA ILE A 52 3.77 -6.20 -1.21
C ILE A 52 4.09 -7.54 -0.53
N GLU A 53 3.27 -8.57 -0.74
CA GLU A 53 3.44 -9.86 -0.08
C GLU A 53 4.61 -10.68 -0.66
N SER A 54 5.08 -10.36 -1.87
CA SER A 54 6.22 -11.03 -2.52
C SER A 54 7.51 -11.00 -1.69
N VAL A 55 7.68 -10.00 -0.83
CA VAL A 55 8.83 -9.87 0.09
C VAL A 55 8.56 -10.45 1.49
N GLY A 56 7.46 -11.18 1.65
CA GLY A 56 7.04 -11.80 2.90
C GLY A 56 6.43 -10.82 3.91
N ALA A 57 6.02 -9.63 3.46
CA ALA A 57 5.18 -8.72 4.23
C ALA A 57 3.72 -9.20 4.22
N LYS A 58 2.86 -8.56 5.02
CA LYS A 58 1.42 -8.80 5.08
C LYS A 58 0.65 -7.51 4.83
N VAL A 59 -0.45 -7.60 4.10
CA VAL A 59 -1.38 -6.48 3.91
C VAL A 59 -2.52 -6.58 4.92
N LEU A 60 -2.85 -5.46 5.58
CA LEU A 60 -4.06 -5.30 6.38
C LEU A 60 -4.85 -4.09 5.88
N PHE A 61 -6.16 -4.26 5.73
CA PHE A 61 -7.05 -3.15 5.42
C PHE A 61 -7.67 -2.58 6.69
N LEU A 62 -7.78 -1.26 6.76
CA LEU A 62 -8.58 -0.62 7.79
C LEU A 62 -10.05 -1.06 7.63
N PRO A 63 -10.80 -1.18 8.73
CA PRO A 63 -12.26 -1.35 8.63
C PRO A 63 -12.83 -0.26 7.72
N THR A 64 -13.77 -0.62 6.85
CA THR A 64 -14.58 0.39 6.14
C THR A 64 -15.13 1.36 7.18
N TYR A 65 -15.01 2.66 6.92
CA TYR A 65 -15.38 3.72 7.85
C TYR A 65 -16.69 3.37 8.59
N SER A 66 -16.58 3.07 9.89
CA SER A 66 -17.73 2.98 10.78
C SER A 66 -18.02 4.41 11.21
N PRO A 67 -19.17 5.01 10.83
CA PRO A 67 -19.50 6.39 11.13
C PRO A 67 -19.83 6.67 12.61
N GLU A 68 -19.29 5.88 13.54
CA GLU A 68 -19.54 6.05 14.97
C GLU A 68 -18.30 6.57 15.71
N LEU A 69 -18.16 7.91 15.66
CA LEU A 69 -17.66 8.76 16.75
C LEU A 69 -18.54 10.00 16.82
#